data_AF-A0A7V9JSI1-F1
#
_entry.id   AF-A0A7V9JSI1-F1
#
_cell.length_a   1.000
_cell.length_b   1.000
_cell.length_c   1.000
_cell.angle_alpha   90.00
_cell.angle_beta   90.00
_cell.angle_gamma   90.00
#
_symmetry.space_group_name_H-M   'P 1'
#
loop_
_entity.id
_entity.type
_entity.pdbx_description
1 polymer ?
#
loop_
_entity_poly.entity_id
_entity_poly.type
_entity_poly.pdbx_seq_one_letter_code
_entity_poly.pdbx_strand_id
1 'polypeptide(L)'
;MIRFALALLLVAIGLPFCLQILLDVIAERRHIPEEAIPMACGIAIGLLVIFLKRPNWLLHTIVHEACHGLACVLMGVKVHRVVVSDGRGGVVEHAQVGRLRAFLIALAPYTLPLVLAPVLAGAWFAPEGVLRSLLSALAVVAYVTHLTALVHNIRLNFRDPKGDLAHVGRTLAIITIVCALILV
;
A
#
# COMPACT_ATOMS: atom_id res chain seq x y z
N MET A 1 29.50 -3.36 -1.77
CA MET A 1 29.48 -4.59 -0.94
C MET A 1 28.81 -4.38 0.42
N ILE A 2 29.23 -3.41 1.24
CA ILE A 2 28.65 -3.19 2.60
C ILE A 2 27.14 -2.96 2.58
N ARG A 3 26.61 -2.12 1.67
CA ARG A 3 25.16 -1.86 1.56
C ARG A 3 24.35 -3.12 1.22
N PHE A 4 24.93 -4.03 0.45
CA PHE A 4 24.28 -5.28 0.04
C PHE A 4 24.27 -6.30 1.19
N ALA A 5 25.38 -6.38 1.93
CA ALA A 5 25.46 -7.18 3.15
C ALA A 5 24.48 -6.69 4.24
N LEU A 6 24.36 -5.36 4.41
CA LEU A 6 23.42 -4.77 5.35
C LEU A 6 21.96 -5.04 4.97
N ALA A 7 21.65 -4.97 3.67
CA ALA A 7 20.32 -5.30 3.17
C ALA A 7 19.98 -6.78 3.35
N LEU A 8 20.92 -7.69 3.07
CA LEU A 8 20.77 -9.12 3.34
C LEU A 8 20.57 -9.41 4.83
N LEU A 9 21.29 -8.71 5.71
CA LEU A 9 21.14 -8.83 7.16
C LEU A 9 19.74 -8.36 7.61
N LEU A 10 19.26 -7.23 7.07
CA LEU A 10 17.91 -6.74 7.35
C LEU A 10 16.82 -7.68 6.83
N VAL A 11 16.99 -8.30 5.66
CA VAL A 11 16.06 -9.36 5.19
C VAL A 11 16.14 -10.57 6.11
N ALA A 12 17.34 -11.04 6.43
CA ALA A 12 17.55 -12.25 7.22
C ALA A 12 16.99 -12.15 8.64
N ILE A 13 16.99 -10.95 9.23
CA ILE A 13 16.42 -10.70 10.56
C ILE A 13 14.95 -10.30 10.47
N GLY A 14 14.60 -9.43 9.53
CA GLY A 14 13.25 -8.89 9.39
C GLY A 14 12.23 -9.90 8.87
N LEU A 15 12.62 -10.74 7.90
CA LEU A 15 11.70 -11.68 7.26
C LEU A 15 11.21 -12.79 8.23
N PRO A 16 12.06 -13.44 9.06
CA PRO A 16 11.58 -14.40 10.05
C PRO A 16 10.64 -13.78 11.09
N PHE A 17 10.93 -12.55 11.54
CA PHE A 17 10.09 -11.83 12.48
C PHE A 17 8.71 -11.49 11.88
N CYS A 18 8.72 -10.98 10.64
CA CYS A 18 7.51 -10.74 9.85
C CYS A 18 6.69 -12.01 9.66
N LEU A 19 7.35 -13.10 9.28
CA LEU A 19 6.70 -14.41 9.10
C LEU A 19 6.10 -14.93 10.40
N GLN A 20 6.81 -14.77 11.53
CA GLN A 20 6.32 -15.18 12.84
C GLN A 20 5.06 -14.41 13.21
N ILE A 21 5.05 -13.07 13.09
CA ILE A 21 3.85 -12.25 13.35
C ILE A 21 2.68 -12.68 12.47
N LEU A 22 2.93 -12.91 11.18
CA LEU A 22 1.88 -13.36 10.26
C LEU A 22 1.30 -14.72 10.70
N LEU A 23 2.16 -15.67 11.08
CA LEU A 23 1.74 -16.98 11.57
C LEU A 23 0.98 -16.89 12.90
N ASP A 24 1.39 -16.00 13.80
CA ASP A 24 0.73 -15.76 15.08
C ASP A 24 -0.67 -15.16 14.85
N VAL A 25 -0.79 -14.16 13.96
CA VAL A 25 -2.09 -13.57 13.57
C VAL A 25 -3.01 -14.61 12.95
N ILE A 26 -2.49 -15.49 12.08
CA ILE A 26 -3.27 -16.58 11.47
C ILE A 26 -3.68 -17.61 12.53
N ALA A 27 -2.79 -17.95 13.47
CA ALA A 27 -3.05 -18.92 14.52
C ALA A 27 -4.11 -18.41 15.52
N GLU A 28 -4.12 -17.11 15.82
CA GLU A 28 -5.03 -16.48 16.75
C GLU A 28 -6.42 -16.21 16.12
N ARG A 29 -6.47 -15.93 14.81
CA ARG A 29 -7.74 -15.68 14.07
C ARG A 29 -8.37 -16.94 13.47
N ARG A 30 -8.45 -18.03 14.25
CA ARG A 30 -9.13 -19.29 13.83
C ARG A 30 -10.66 -19.19 13.73
N HIS A 31 -11.26 -18.08 14.17
CA HIS A 31 -12.69 -17.87 14.09
C HIS A 31 -13.09 -17.29 12.73
N ILE A 32 -14.15 -17.85 12.14
CA ILE A 32 -14.79 -17.29 10.96
C ILE A 32 -15.31 -15.89 11.36
N PRO A 33 -14.93 -14.82 10.66
CA PRO A 33 -15.41 -13.47 10.98
C PRO A 33 -16.94 -13.41 10.85
N GLU A 34 -17.60 -12.66 11.71
CA GLU A 34 -19.06 -12.49 11.71
C GLU A 34 -19.58 -11.98 10.35
N GLU A 35 -18.77 -11.18 9.65
CA GLU A 35 -19.05 -10.61 8.34
C GLU A 35 -18.54 -11.48 7.17
N ALA A 36 -18.40 -12.80 7.35
CA ALA A 36 -17.82 -13.70 6.35
C ALA A 36 -18.54 -13.66 4.99
N ILE A 37 -19.87 -13.57 4.97
CA ILE A 37 -20.63 -13.50 3.72
C ILE A 37 -20.35 -12.19 2.97
N PRO A 38 -20.51 -11.00 3.58
CA PRO A 38 -20.12 -9.73 2.95
C PRO A 38 -18.66 -9.71 2.49
N MET A 39 -17.73 -10.23 3.29
CA MET A 39 -16.33 -10.34 2.92
C MET A 39 -16.14 -11.23 1.68
N ALA A 40 -16.78 -12.39 1.61
CA ALA A 40 -16.72 -13.29 0.45
C ALA A 40 -17.30 -12.63 -0.81
N CYS A 41 -18.41 -11.90 -0.70
CA CYS A 41 -18.94 -11.08 -1.78
C CYS A 41 -17.93 -10.02 -2.22
N GLY A 42 -17.26 -9.37 -1.27
CA GLY A 42 -16.19 -8.41 -1.53
C GLY A 42 -15.00 -9.02 -2.29
N ILE A 43 -14.58 -10.25 -1.94
CA ILE A 43 -13.54 -10.99 -2.69
C ILE A 43 -14.00 -11.21 -4.12
N ALA A 44 -15.21 -11.75 -4.30
CA ALA A 44 -15.75 -12.07 -5.62
C ALA A 44 -15.84 -10.82 -6.50
N ILE A 45 -16.34 -9.70 -5.96
CA ILE A 45 -16.42 -8.41 -6.66
C ILE A 45 -15.02 -7.88 -6.96
N GLY A 46 -14.10 -7.92 -6.00
CA GLY A 46 -12.72 -7.44 -6.18
C GLY A 46 -11.99 -8.19 -7.30
N LEU A 47 -12.10 -9.53 -7.30
CA LEU A 47 -11.56 -10.38 -8.37
C LEU A 47 -12.24 -10.07 -9.71
N LEU A 48 -13.58 -9.96 -9.72
CA LEU A 48 -14.32 -9.62 -10.93
C LEU A 48 -13.88 -8.26 -11.50
N VAL A 49 -13.65 -7.25 -10.66
CA VAL A 49 -13.13 -5.95 -11.08
C VAL A 49 -11.75 -6.10 -11.72
N ILE A 50 -10.86 -6.92 -11.16
CA ILE A 50 -9.53 -7.20 -11.75
C ILE A 50 -9.66 -7.87 -13.12
N PHE A 51 -10.56 -8.84 -13.27
CA PHE A 51 -10.75 -9.56 -14.54
C PHE A 51 -11.49 -8.74 -15.60
N LEU A 52 -12.47 -7.92 -15.21
CA LEU A 52 -13.31 -7.17 -16.12
C LEU A 52 -12.71 -5.82 -16.53
N LYS A 53 -11.88 -5.18 -15.68
CA LYS A 53 -11.34 -3.86 -16.00
C LYS A 53 -9.97 -3.91 -16.66
N ARG A 54 -9.79 -3.01 -17.63
CA ARG A 54 -8.45 -2.45 -17.94
C ARG A 54 -8.03 -1.55 -16.78
N PRO A 55 -6.79 -1.62 -16.28
CA PRO A 55 -6.31 -0.73 -15.23
C PRO A 55 -6.56 0.73 -15.65
N ASN A 56 -7.28 1.49 -14.82
CA ASN A 56 -7.44 2.91 -15.02
C ASN A 56 -6.15 3.59 -14.56
N TRP A 57 -5.24 3.79 -15.52
CA TRP A 57 -3.92 4.35 -15.31
C TRP A 57 -3.97 5.70 -14.60
N LEU A 58 -4.89 6.58 -15.02
CA LEU A 58 -5.11 7.86 -14.39
C LEU A 58 -5.47 7.72 -12.90
N LEU A 59 -6.46 6.89 -12.54
CA LEU A 59 -6.85 6.71 -11.15
C LEU A 59 -5.69 6.18 -10.30
N HIS A 60 -4.97 5.20 -10.83
CA HIS A 60 -3.80 4.64 -10.16
C HIS A 60 -2.73 5.72 -9.91
N THR A 61 -2.40 6.53 -10.92
CA THR A 61 -1.43 7.64 -10.77
C THR A 61 -1.94 8.70 -9.80
N ILE A 62 -3.23 9.05 -9.82
CA ILE A 62 -3.82 9.99 -8.86
C ILE A 62 -3.62 9.48 -7.43
N VAL A 63 -3.94 8.22 -7.16
CA VAL A 63 -3.78 7.63 -5.83
C VAL A 63 -2.31 7.56 -5.43
N HIS A 64 -1.42 7.20 -6.36
CA HIS A 64 0.03 7.16 -6.13
C HIS A 64 0.59 8.53 -5.70
N GLU A 65 0.31 9.57 -6.48
CA GLU A 65 0.76 10.93 -6.15
C GLU A 65 0.06 11.47 -4.90
N ALA A 66 -1.20 11.09 -4.65
CA ALA A 66 -1.88 11.46 -3.41
C ALA A 66 -1.20 10.87 -2.18
N CYS A 67 -0.63 9.66 -2.26
CA CYS A 67 0.18 9.09 -1.18
C CYS A 67 1.44 9.91 -0.92
N HIS A 68 2.16 10.32 -1.96
CA HIS A 68 3.32 11.22 -1.84
C HIS A 68 2.93 12.56 -1.19
N GLY A 69 1.83 13.16 -1.65
CA GLY A 69 1.29 14.40 -1.12
C GLY A 69 0.89 14.29 0.35
N LEU A 70 0.18 13.22 0.72
CA LEU A 70 -0.21 12.96 2.12
C LEU A 70 1.02 12.77 3.00
N ALA A 71 2.02 12.00 2.55
CA ALA A 71 3.26 11.83 3.28
C ALA A 71 3.99 13.17 3.50
N CYS A 72 4.01 14.04 2.49
CA CYS A 72 4.53 15.40 2.64
C CYS A 72 3.78 16.17 3.73
N VAL A 73 2.44 16.15 3.72
CA VAL A 73 1.61 16.82 4.74
C VAL A 73 1.91 16.29 6.14
N LEU A 74 1.94 14.96 6.32
CA LEU A 74 2.21 14.32 7.61
C LEU A 74 3.61 14.64 8.16
N MET A 75 4.59 14.85 7.27
CA MET A 75 5.95 15.23 7.65
C MET A 75 6.20 16.74 7.72
N GLY A 76 5.16 17.57 7.52
CA GLY A 76 5.28 19.03 7.51
C GLY A 76 6.14 19.56 6.36
N VAL A 77 6.14 18.87 5.21
CA VAL A 77 6.88 19.24 4.00
C VAL A 77 5.96 20.00 3.07
N LYS A 78 6.37 21.20 2.66
CA LYS A 78 5.60 22.03 1.73
C LYS A 78 5.57 21.40 0.34
N VAL A 79 4.37 21.13 -0.16
CA VAL A 79 4.12 20.75 -1.55
C VAL A 79 3.97 22.02 -2.39
N HIS A 80 4.69 22.10 -3.50
CA HIS A 80 4.64 23.22 -4.45
C HIS A 80 3.69 22.94 -5.59
N ARG A 81 3.70 21.71 -6.10
CA ARG A 81 2.92 21.34 -7.27
C ARG A 81 2.64 19.84 -7.28
N VAL A 82 1.46 19.47 -7.75
CA VAL A 82 1.10 18.09 -8.06
C VAL A 82 0.72 18.05 -9.53
N VAL A 83 1.37 17.19 -10.30
CA VAL A 83 1.07 16.95 -11.70
C VAL A 83 0.73 15.49 -11.87
N VAL A 84 -0.41 15.20 -12.47
CA VAL A 84 -0.83 13.85 -12.79
C VAL A 84 -1.24 13.82 -14.26
N SER A 85 -0.69 12.87 -15.02
CA SER A 85 -1.02 12.67 -16.42
C SER A 85 -1.42 11.22 -16.67
N ASP A 86 -2.49 11.03 -17.44
CA ASP A 86 -2.90 9.70 -17.88
C ASP A 86 -1.79 9.06 -18.73
N GLY A 87 -1.38 7.85 -18.37
CA GLY A 87 -0.35 7.07 -19.06
C GLY A 87 1.08 7.65 -19.08
N ARG A 88 1.34 8.83 -18.51
CA ARG A 88 2.68 9.46 -18.47
C ARG A 88 3.26 9.61 -17.06
N GLY A 89 2.56 9.11 -16.06
CA GLY A 89 2.95 9.17 -14.66
C GLY A 89 2.53 10.47 -13.98
N GLY A 90 3.08 10.70 -12.79
CA GLY A 90 2.81 11.88 -11.98
C GLY A 90 4.07 12.34 -11.27
N VAL A 91 3.97 13.52 -10.66
CA VAL A 91 5.02 14.06 -9.80
C VAL A 91 4.40 14.98 -8.74
N VAL A 92 4.81 14.77 -7.49
CA VAL A 92 4.63 15.72 -6.39
C VAL A 92 5.92 16.50 -6.19
N GLU A 93 5.96 17.74 -6.67
CA GLU A 93 7.06 18.67 -6.40
C GLU A 93 6.92 19.21 -4.98
N HIS A 94 7.91 18.96 -4.12
CA HIS A 94 7.93 19.40 -2.73
C HIS A 94 9.28 20.03 -2.36
N ALA A 95 9.31 20.75 -1.24
CA ALA A 95 10.54 21.36 -0.73
C ALA A 95 11.65 20.32 -0.54
N GLN A 96 12.92 20.73 -0.63
CA GLN A 96 14.04 19.84 -0.36
C GLN A 96 14.01 19.35 1.08
N VAL A 97 14.27 18.06 1.28
CA VAL A 97 14.24 17.41 2.60
C VAL A 97 15.46 16.52 2.79
N GLY A 98 15.77 16.22 4.05
CA GLY A 98 16.80 15.23 4.39
C GLY A 98 16.47 13.81 3.91
N ARG A 99 17.49 12.96 3.86
CA ARG A 99 17.39 11.60 3.28
C ARG A 99 16.29 10.73 3.88
N LEU A 100 16.07 10.80 5.19
CA LEU A 100 15.03 10.01 5.86
C LEU A 100 13.62 10.42 5.42
N ARG A 101 13.33 11.71 5.32
CA ARG A 101 12.03 12.19 4.86
C ARG A 101 11.83 11.86 3.38
N ALA A 102 12.85 12.06 2.55
CA ALA A 102 12.81 11.66 1.14
C ALA A 102 12.51 10.16 0.98
N PHE A 103 13.14 9.32 1.80
CA PHE A 103 12.88 7.89 1.85
C PHE A 103 11.42 7.57 2.20
N LEU A 104 10.88 8.19 3.25
CA LEU A 104 9.51 7.94 3.70
C LEU A 104 8.47 8.45 2.70
N ILE A 105 8.71 9.60 2.06
CA ILE A 105 7.86 10.11 0.97
C ILE A 105 7.86 9.11 -0.18
N ALA A 106 9.04 8.74 -0.68
CA ALA A 106 9.18 7.81 -1.81
C ALA A 106 8.52 6.45 -1.55
N LEU A 107 8.46 6.01 -0.30
CA LEU A 107 7.84 4.74 0.09
C LEU A 107 6.32 4.83 0.30
N ALA A 108 5.77 6.03 0.47
CA ALA A 108 4.37 6.25 0.83
C ALA A 108 3.35 5.54 -0.08
N PRO A 109 3.49 5.50 -1.42
CA PRO A 109 2.53 4.81 -2.29
C PRO A 109 2.48 3.29 -2.07
N TYR A 110 3.50 2.73 -1.42
CA TYR A 110 3.61 1.31 -1.15
C TYR A 110 3.21 0.93 0.28
N THR A 111 3.10 1.91 1.17
CA THR A 111 2.84 1.68 2.60
C THR A 111 1.59 2.39 3.11
N LEU A 112 1.07 3.39 2.39
CA LEU A 112 -0.17 4.07 2.75
C LEU A 112 -1.37 3.44 2.03
N PRO A 113 -2.27 2.76 2.76
CA PRO A 113 -3.50 2.23 2.20
C PRO A 113 -4.55 3.35 2.03
N LEU A 114 -4.29 4.36 1.20
CA LEU A 114 -5.09 5.61 1.15
C LEU A 114 -6.59 5.38 0.94
N VAL A 115 -6.98 4.38 0.16
CA VAL A 115 -8.39 4.00 -0.06
C VAL A 115 -8.87 2.99 1.01
N LEU A 116 -8.02 2.04 1.37
CA LEU A 116 -8.39 0.94 2.26
C LEU A 116 -8.54 1.40 3.72
N ALA A 117 -7.63 2.24 4.25
CA ALA A 117 -7.69 2.69 5.64
C ALA A 117 -8.97 3.45 6.00
N PRO A 118 -9.46 4.43 5.21
CA PRO A 118 -10.73 5.09 5.49
C PRO A 118 -11.93 4.12 5.47
N VAL A 119 -11.92 3.13 4.57
CA VAL A 119 -12.99 2.12 4.49
C VAL A 119 -12.95 1.19 5.70
N LEU A 120 -11.76 0.74 6.12
CA LEU A 120 -11.59 -0.05 7.35
C LEU A 120 -12.02 0.73 8.59
N ALA A 121 -11.63 2.00 8.71
CA ALA A 121 -12.06 2.87 9.79
C ALA A 121 -13.59 3.03 9.77
N GLY A 122 -14.19 3.25 8.60
CA GLY A 122 -15.64 3.30 8.44
C GLY A 122 -16.31 2.00 8.92
N ALA A 123 -15.80 0.84 8.51
CA ALA A 123 -16.33 -0.46 8.93
C ALA A 123 -16.20 -0.67 10.46
N TRP A 124 -15.10 -0.18 11.05
CA TRP A 124 -14.82 -0.29 12.48
C TRP A 124 -15.77 0.56 13.34
N PHE A 125 -16.10 1.77 12.89
CA PHE A 125 -16.99 2.68 13.61
C PHE A 125 -18.46 2.53 13.24
N ALA A 126 -18.79 1.75 12.21
CA ALA A 126 -20.17 1.52 11.79
C ALA A 126 -20.91 0.63 12.79
N PRO A 127 -22.16 0.98 13.15
CA PRO A 127 -23.00 0.10 13.95
C PRO A 127 -23.30 -1.20 13.19
N GLU A 128 -23.61 -2.26 13.93
CA GLU A 128 -24.05 -3.53 13.34
C GLU A 128 -25.24 -3.34 12.39
N GLY A 129 -25.24 -4.11 11.31
CA GLY A 129 -26.27 -4.09 10.28
C GLY A 129 -25.72 -3.82 8.89
N VAL A 130 -26.62 -3.42 7.98
CA VAL A 130 -26.34 -3.35 6.53
C VAL A 130 -25.15 -2.46 6.20
N LEU A 131 -24.99 -1.32 6.89
CA LEU A 131 -23.87 -0.42 6.66
C LEU A 131 -22.52 -1.07 6.96
N ARG A 132 -22.38 -1.74 8.10
CA ARG A 132 -21.14 -2.45 8.48
C ARG A 132 -20.83 -3.61 7.53
N SER A 133 -21.85 -4.35 7.09
CA SER A 133 -21.68 -5.39 6.08
C SER A 133 -21.22 -4.83 4.73
N LEU A 134 -21.81 -3.73 4.25
CA LEU A 134 -21.38 -3.07 3.02
C LEU A 134 -19.96 -2.54 3.11
N LEU A 135 -19.59 -1.92 4.23
CA LEU A 135 -18.24 -1.40 4.46
C LEU A 135 -17.22 -2.53 4.61
N SER A 136 -17.59 -3.66 5.22
CA SER A 136 -16.75 -4.87 5.28
C SER A 136 -16.51 -5.46 3.88
N ALA A 137 -17.55 -5.57 3.06
CA ALA A 137 -17.41 -5.99 1.67
C ALA A 137 -16.52 -5.03 0.88
N LEU A 138 -16.73 -3.72 1.03
CA LEU A 138 -15.94 -2.68 0.37
C LEU A 138 -14.48 -2.68 0.83
N ALA A 139 -14.22 -2.95 2.12
CA ALA A 139 -12.87 -3.05 2.66
C ALA A 139 -12.10 -4.17 1.97
N VAL A 140 -12.74 -5.32 1.74
CA VAL A 140 -12.13 -6.43 1.01
C VAL A 140 -11.88 -6.07 -0.46
N VAL A 141 -12.83 -5.40 -1.13
CA VAL A 141 -12.61 -4.90 -2.51
C VAL A 141 -11.42 -3.93 -2.55
N ALA A 142 -11.37 -2.98 -1.60
CA ALA A 142 -10.28 -2.02 -1.47
C ALA A 142 -8.94 -2.71 -1.20
N TYR A 143 -8.93 -3.77 -0.38
CA TYR A 143 -7.73 -4.55 -0.08
C TYR A 143 -7.21 -5.29 -1.31
N VAL A 144 -8.09 -6.01 -2.02
CA VAL A 144 -7.74 -6.75 -3.24
C VAL A 144 -7.21 -5.81 -4.33
N THR A 145 -7.86 -4.65 -4.51
CA THR A 145 -7.41 -3.62 -5.47
C THR A 145 -6.10 -2.97 -5.04
N HIS A 146 -5.91 -2.71 -3.74
CA HIS A 146 -4.66 -2.20 -3.19
C HIS A 146 -3.49 -3.17 -3.43
N LEU A 147 -3.66 -4.46 -3.14
CA LEU A 147 -2.63 -5.47 -3.42
C LEU A 147 -2.28 -5.55 -4.90
N THR A 148 -3.28 -5.48 -5.78
CA THR A 148 -3.06 -5.50 -7.22
C THR A 148 -2.28 -4.28 -7.69
N ALA A 149 -2.66 -3.09 -7.21
CA ALA A 149 -1.95 -1.84 -7.49
C ALA A 149 -0.51 -1.89 -6.94
N LEU A 150 -0.31 -2.42 -5.73
CA LEU A 150 1.00 -2.57 -5.12
C LEU A 150 1.91 -3.48 -5.95
N VAL A 151 1.42 -4.66 -6.35
CA VAL A 151 2.17 -5.57 -7.23
C VAL A 151 2.53 -4.89 -8.54
N HIS A 152 1.60 -4.12 -9.11
CA HIS A 152 1.84 -3.36 -10.32
C HIS A 152 2.92 -2.29 -10.13
N ASN A 153 2.83 -1.51 -9.06
CA ASN A 153 3.79 -0.47 -8.69
C ASN A 153 5.19 -1.02 -8.45
N ILE A 154 5.30 -2.13 -7.73
CA ILE A 154 6.57 -2.83 -7.53
C ILE A 154 7.12 -3.26 -8.89
N ARG A 155 6.33 -3.87 -9.77
CA ARG A 155 6.79 -4.33 -11.09
C ARG A 155 7.33 -3.18 -11.95
N LEU A 156 6.65 -2.04 -11.98
CA LEU A 156 7.10 -0.86 -12.74
C LEU A 156 8.39 -0.27 -12.15
N ASN A 157 8.38 0.03 -10.85
CA ASN A 157 9.49 0.73 -10.20
C ASN A 157 10.73 -0.15 -9.97
N PHE A 158 10.58 -1.47 -9.96
CA PHE A 158 11.73 -2.37 -9.85
C PHE A 158 12.56 -2.39 -11.14
N ARG A 159 11.93 -2.17 -12.30
CA ARG A 159 12.58 -2.19 -13.62
C ARG A 159 13.06 -0.81 -14.07
N ASP A 160 12.42 0.27 -13.63
CA ASP A 160 12.80 1.64 -13.99
C ASP A 160 13.96 2.15 -13.11
N PRO A 161 15.12 2.54 -13.69
CA PRO A 161 16.21 3.18 -12.95
C PRO A 161 15.83 4.52 -12.30
N LYS A 162 14.79 5.19 -12.82
CA LYS A 162 14.27 6.45 -12.29
C LYS A 162 13.13 6.26 -11.29
N GLY A 163 12.70 5.02 -11.06
CA GLY A 163 11.60 4.72 -10.14
C GLY A 163 11.93 5.01 -8.67
N ASP A 164 10.89 5.17 -7.86
CA ASP A 164 10.99 5.50 -6.43
C ASP A 164 11.84 4.45 -5.69
N LEU A 165 11.64 3.16 -6.01
CA LEU A 165 12.35 2.04 -5.39
C LEU A 165 13.86 2.02 -5.71
N ALA A 166 14.27 2.55 -6.86
CA ALA A 166 15.67 2.64 -7.23
C ALA A 166 16.40 3.69 -6.38
N HIS A 167 15.75 4.81 -6.09
CA HIS A 167 16.28 5.90 -5.26
C HIS A 167 16.41 5.50 -3.79
N VAL A 168 15.44 4.73 -3.31
CA VAL A 168 15.36 4.27 -1.92
C VAL A 168 16.29 3.07 -1.64
N GLY A 169 16.52 2.23 -2.64
CA GLY A 169 17.19 0.94 -2.50
C GLY A 169 16.17 -0.19 -2.44
N ARG A 170 16.08 -0.95 -3.54
CA ARG A 170 15.04 -1.96 -3.80
C ARG A 170 14.83 -2.96 -2.66
N THR A 171 15.91 -3.45 -2.06
CA THR A 171 15.82 -4.45 -0.98
C THR A 171 15.21 -3.87 0.28
N LEU A 172 15.64 -2.67 0.70
CA LEU A 172 15.11 -2.01 1.89
C LEU A 172 13.63 -1.68 1.70
N ALA A 173 13.25 -1.19 0.51
CA ALA A 173 11.86 -0.93 0.18
C ALA A 173 10.99 -2.20 0.25
N ILE A 174 11.44 -3.33 -0.30
CA ILE A 174 10.69 -4.59 -0.21
C ILE A 174 10.46 -4.99 1.24
N ILE A 175 11.48 -4.92 2.10
CA ILE A 175 11.33 -5.25 3.53
C ILE A 175 10.26 -4.36 4.15
N THR A 176 10.34 -3.04 3.95
CA THR A 176 9.39 -2.12 4.58
C THR A 176 7.98 -2.28 4.04
N ILE A 177 7.82 -2.61 2.75
CA ILE A 177 6.51 -2.94 2.16
C ILE A 177 5.94 -4.20 2.80
N VAL A 178 6.74 -5.25 2.94
CA VAL A 178 6.31 -6.50 3.59
C VAL A 178 5.93 -6.26 5.04
N CYS A 179 6.73 -5.51 5.80
CA CYS A 179 6.39 -5.13 7.18
C CYS A 179 5.06 -4.35 7.22
N ALA A 180 4.86 -3.40 6.33
CA ALA A 180 3.62 -2.61 6.29
C ALA A 180 2.40 -3.48 5.96
N LEU A 181 2.51 -4.43 5.03
CA LEU A 181 1.43 -5.35 4.67
C LEU A 181 1.04 -6.30 5.80
N ILE A 182 1.98 -6.69 6.66
CA ILE A 182 1.71 -7.58 7.80
C ILE A 182 1.00 -6.85 8.95
N LEU A 183 1.19 -5.53 9.04
CA LEU A 183 0.59 -4.70 10.09
C LEU A 183 -0.85 -4.24 9.76
N VAL A 184 -1.33 -4.48 8.53
CA VAL A 184 -2.68 -4.15 8.05
C VAL A 184 -3.57 -5.39 8.17
#